data_AF-A0A812XA40-F1
#
_entry.id   AF-A0A812XA40-F1
#
_cell.length_a   1.000
_cell.length_b   1.000
_cell.length_c   1.000
_cell.angle_alpha   90.00
_cell.angle_beta   90.00
_cell.angle_gamma   90.00
#
_symmetry.space_group_name_H-M   'P 1'
#
loop_
_entity.id
_entity.type
_entity.pdbx_description
1 polymer ?
#
loop_
_entity_poly.entity_id
_entity_poly.type
_entity_poly.pdbx_seq_one_letter_code
_entity_poly.pdbx_strand_id
1 'polypeptide(L)'
;MALAPQGSNATLKAKLSTDAHLTAGDWKEAARAGTLQVGEATVAENVEFLSKTLSRFRSFALTAQQSVEERHANEAQRLQEAVAQAKDPKVKTALQQSVTSNKEALDETKSIYSNIVTFSDSMLSLLKKTSSSGNCDQLICGLHASCAETLSGASCVCDEGYIGQGKDCKPPAAFAPHLLLGENAVHASDIHVTAFDGNKIAVVFRDENKGNAGALVVGTVEEAGSVELSPLELFTAPGAAAFSPVVAGSDGQSLAIAWRDNAKSGTCRLRAAKLGASGIRGAEMALTWGPAMDFCNGQAHKMSIQAFDKNRFVVLYSDKARGPDPTRTESFGNSILADVGEAGNVSVLGNFRFTDSAVARLEAAKVSKNGFVLAARASPAIDEMSPQPVKQEAMAMYGELVGEDLVFDPNPVNLEPTEGQIWARGISLIAPNTLAYAYQDGKNQQLKIAVLNIHPQTHRMQVAQAPVSLGKGFSPYVSMLSLPYSASDPYAMTYFQGEDGASVLNICGLNAEQKLQNCEDFPWLTQKVSTVSGASLGEGRVVMAFATPSGVPYYSLVGLSKK
;
A
#
# COMPACT_ATOMS: atom_id res chain seq x y z
N MET A 1 78.23 -6.80 -29.29
CA MET A 1 76.93 -6.11 -29.46
C MET A 1 76.15 -6.37 -28.17
N ALA A 2 76.16 -5.41 -27.26
CA ALA A 2 75.43 -5.47 -25.99
C ALA A 2 74.09 -4.76 -26.18
N LEU A 3 72.98 -5.44 -25.89
CA LEU A 3 71.65 -4.85 -25.85
C LEU A 3 71.46 -4.16 -24.49
N ALA A 4 71.11 -2.87 -24.52
CA ALA A 4 70.62 -2.08 -23.40
C ALA A 4 69.30 -1.41 -23.84
N PRO A 5 68.47 -0.87 -22.91
CA PRO A 5 67.90 -1.47 -21.71
C PRO A 5 66.34 -1.42 -21.73
N GLN A 6 65.66 -2.37 -21.06
CA GLN A 6 64.18 -2.41 -20.95
C GLN A 6 63.57 -1.36 -19.97
N GLY A 7 64.29 -0.28 -19.66
CA GLY A 7 63.90 0.65 -18.59
C GLY A 7 62.89 1.74 -18.97
N SER A 8 62.80 2.16 -20.24
CA SER A 8 62.02 3.35 -20.63
C SER A 8 60.55 3.09 -20.96
N ASN A 9 60.20 1.89 -21.45
CA ASN A 9 58.85 1.58 -21.91
C ASN A 9 57.84 1.38 -20.76
N ALA A 10 58.28 0.95 -19.57
CA ALA A 10 57.40 0.79 -18.42
C ALA A 10 56.97 2.15 -17.83
N THR A 11 57.85 3.15 -17.89
CA THR A 11 57.65 4.48 -17.29
C THR A 11 56.63 5.31 -18.05
N LEU A 12 56.53 5.16 -19.39
CA LEU A 12 55.55 5.86 -20.20
C LEU A 12 54.13 5.26 -20.06
N LYS A 13 54.04 3.93 -19.96
CA LYS A 13 52.77 3.20 -19.79
C LYS A 13 52.11 3.52 -18.45
N ALA A 14 52.90 3.63 -17.38
CA ALA A 14 52.44 4.04 -16.06
C ALA A 14 52.00 5.52 -15.99
N LYS A 15 52.63 6.40 -16.79
CA LYS A 15 52.25 7.83 -16.91
C LYS A 15 51.01 8.07 -17.77
N LEU A 16 50.65 7.16 -18.68
CA LEU A 16 49.40 7.22 -19.46
C LEU A 16 48.20 6.67 -18.68
N SER A 17 48.44 5.81 -17.68
CA SER A 17 47.40 5.23 -16.81
C SER A 17 47.13 6.04 -15.54
N THR A 18 47.89 7.10 -15.29
CA THR A 18 47.71 8.02 -14.17
C THR A 18 47.65 9.45 -14.72
N ASP A 19 46.78 10.32 -14.18
CA ASP A 19 46.50 11.70 -14.65
C ASP A 19 47.70 12.68 -14.55
N ALA A 20 48.89 12.30 -15.01
CA ALA A 20 50.09 13.12 -15.01
C ALA A 20 50.23 13.90 -16.33
N HIS A 21 50.55 15.19 -16.23
CA HIS A 21 50.84 16.05 -17.38
C HIS A 21 52.08 15.58 -18.15
N LEU A 22 51.89 15.19 -19.42
CA LEU A 22 52.98 14.85 -20.34
C LEU A 22 53.63 16.11 -20.92
N THR A 23 54.95 16.15 -20.94
CA THR A 23 55.74 17.28 -21.47
C THR A 23 56.12 17.07 -22.93
N ALA A 24 56.49 18.13 -23.64
CA ALA A 24 56.98 18.05 -25.02
C ALA A 24 58.28 17.21 -25.17
N GLY A 25 58.99 16.96 -24.07
CA GLY A 25 60.15 16.06 -24.04
C GLY A 25 59.77 14.58 -24.15
N ASP A 26 58.68 14.18 -23.48
CA ASP A 26 58.20 12.79 -23.47
C ASP A 26 57.80 12.31 -24.88
N TRP A 27 57.24 13.22 -25.70
CA TRP A 27 56.88 12.94 -27.09
C TRP A 27 58.09 12.75 -28.02
N LYS A 28 59.21 13.42 -27.75
CA LYS A 28 60.45 13.29 -28.55
C LYS A 28 61.19 11.97 -28.26
N GLU A 29 61.11 11.46 -27.04
CA GLU A 29 61.67 10.15 -26.69
C GLU A 29 60.85 9.00 -27.28
N ALA A 30 59.51 9.09 -27.25
CA ALA A 30 58.63 8.11 -27.89
C ALA A 30 58.84 8.03 -29.41
N ALA A 31 59.08 9.17 -30.07
CA ALA A 31 59.32 9.23 -31.51
C ALA A 31 60.69 8.66 -31.94
N ARG A 32 61.70 8.66 -31.06
CA ARG A 32 63.03 8.11 -31.35
C ARG A 32 63.13 6.60 -31.17
N ALA A 33 62.22 5.98 -30.42
CA ALA A 33 62.28 4.56 -30.08
C ALA A 33 61.89 3.61 -31.23
N GLY A 34 61.39 4.10 -32.37
CA GLY A 34 61.38 3.40 -33.67
C GLY A 34 60.66 2.05 -33.78
N THR A 35 60.13 1.49 -32.70
CA THR A 35 59.35 0.23 -32.71
C THR A 35 58.52 0.14 -31.43
N LEU A 36 57.41 0.88 -31.39
CA LEU A 36 56.31 0.59 -30.49
C LEU A 36 55.61 -0.66 -31.02
N GLN A 37 56.05 -1.85 -30.59
CA GLN A 37 55.18 -3.04 -30.65
C GLN A 37 54.09 -2.85 -29.59
N VAL A 38 53.07 -2.05 -29.94
CA VAL A 38 51.78 -2.09 -29.27
C VAL A 38 51.12 -3.36 -29.80
N GLY A 39 51.06 -4.40 -28.97
CA GLY A 39 50.18 -5.54 -29.26
C GLY A 39 48.75 -5.02 -29.50
N GLU A 40 47.96 -5.71 -30.34
CA GLU A 40 46.57 -5.31 -30.62
C GLU A 40 45.84 -4.96 -29.33
N ALA A 41 45.23 -3.75 -29.30
CA ALA A 41 44.46 -3.29 -28.16
C ALA A 41 43.37 -4.32 -27.85
N THR A 42 43.30 -4.74 -26.59
CA THR A 42 42.29 -5.72 -26.18
C THR A 42 40.90 -5.11 -26.36
N VAL A 43 39.89 -5.96 -26.61
CA VAL A 43 38.50 -5.52 -26.75
C VAL A 43 38.05 -4.73 -25.51
N ALA A 44 38.54 -5.08 -24.32
CA ALA A 44 38.25 -4.38 -23.06
C ALA A 44 38.82 -2.95 -23.02
N GLU A 45 40.07 -2.74 -23.43
CA GLU A 45 40.70 -1.41 -23.49
C GLU A 45 39.99 -0.49 -24.49
N ASN A 46 39.52 -1.04 -25.61
CA ASN A 46 38.75 -0.30 -26.61
C ASN A 46 37.35 0.10 -26.09
N VAL A 47 36.67 -0.80 -25.36
CA VAL A 47 35.36 -0.53 -24.74
C VAL A 47 35.47 0.53 -23.64
N GLU A 48 36.51 0.47 -22.81
CA GLU A 48 36.74 1.46 -21.76
C GLU A 48 37.02 2.85 -22.35
N PHE A 49 37.88 2.94 -23.37
CA PHE A 49 38.18 4.18 -24.08
C PHE A 49 36.92 4.79 -24.72
N LEU A 50 36.09 3.97 -25.37
CA LEU A 50 34.81 4.40 -25.95
C LEU A 50 33.83 4.89 -24.88
N SER A 51 33.73 4.20 -23.75
CA SER A 51 32.84 4.60 -22.64
C SER A 51 33.25 5.94 -22.03
N LYS A 52 34.56 6.16 -21.81
CA LYS A 52 35.10 7.43 -21.30
C LYS A 52 34.86 8.57 -22.29
N THR A 53 35.00 8.31 -23.58
CA THR A 53 34.74 9.30 -24.63
C THR A 53 33.26 9.69 -24.69
N LEU A 54 32.35 8.72 -24.65
CA LEU A 54 30.91 8.97 -24.63
C LEU A 54 30.46 9.71 -23.36
N SER A 55 31.04 9.39 -22.20
CA SER A 55 30.75 10.10 -20.95
C SER A 55 31.22 11.56 -20.98
N ARG A 56 32.38 11.84 -21.59
CA ARG A 56 32.86 13.21 -21.83
C ARG A 56 31.94 13.97 -22.78
N PHE A 57 31.48 13.31 -23.84
CA PHE A 57 30.54 13.90 -24.80
C PHE A 57 29.19 14.24 -24.18
N ARG A 58 28.64 13.35 -23.34
CA ARG A 58 27.43 13.59 -22.53
C ARG A 58 27.60 14.79 -21.60
N SER A 59 28.72 14.83 -20.87
CA SER A 59 29.02 15.92 -19.93
C SER A 59 29.15 17.27 -20.63
N PHE A 60 29.77 17.27 -21.83
CA PHE A 60 29.82 18.45 -22.69
C PHE A 60 28.42 18.90 -23.12
N ALA A 61 27.56 17.98 -23.56
CA ALA A 61 26.19 18.30 -23.98
C ALA A 61 25.36 18.91 -22.85
N LEU A 62 25.43 18.37 -21.63
CA LEU A 62 24.74 18.90 -20.46
C LEU A 62 25.25 20.30 -20.07
N THR A 63 26.57 20.49 -20.06
CA THR A 63 27.19 21.78 -19.73
C THR A 63 26.84 22.84 -20.78
N ALA A 64 26.88 22.45 -22.07
CA ALA A 64 26.53 23.33 -23.18
C ALA A 64 25.04 23.71 -23.17
N GLN A 65 24.15 22.76 -22.85
CA GLN A 65 22.73 23.03 -22.67
C GLN A 65 22.49 24.06 -21.55
N GLN A 66 23.11 23.87 -20.39
CA GLN A 66 22.95 24.79 -19.26
C GLN A 66 23.44 26.21 -19.61
N SER A 67 24.59 26.32 -20.30
CA SER A 67 25.11 27.60 -20.78
C SER A 67 24.20 28.28 -21.82
N VAL A 68 23.51 27.50 -22.66
CA VAL A 68 22.52 28.04 -23.60
C VAL A 68 21.28 28.52 -22.86
N GLU A 69 20.74 27.73 -21.92
CA GLU A 69 19.59 28.10 -21.10
C GLU A 69 19.82 29.42 -20.35
N GLU A 70 21.00 29.60 -19.75
CA GLU A 70 21.37 30.83 -19.08
C GLU A 70 21.40 32.04 -20.04
N ARG A 71 21.97 31.87 -21.24
CA ARG A 71 21.99 32.94 -22.26
C ARG A 71 20.58 33.32 -22.72
N HIS A 72 19.71 32.34 -22.97
CA HIS A 72 18.33 32.62 -23.38
C HIS A 72 17.49 33.23 -22.24
N ALA A 73 17.76 32.87 -20.98
CA ALA A 73 17.11 33.48 -19.82
C ALA A 73 17.49 34.95 -19.66
N ASN A 74 18.79 35.26 -19.78
CA ASN A 74 19.29 36.64 -19.75
C ASN A 74 18.72 37.48 -20.91
N GLU A 75 18.65 36.91 -22.12
CA GLU A 75 18.07 37.58 -23.28
C GLU A 75 16.55 37.78 -23.13
N ALA A 76 15.83 36.80 -22.59
CA ALA A 76 14.40 36.92 -22.32
C ALA A 76 14.11 38.06 -21.32
N GLN A 77 14.91 38.18 -20.27
CA GLN A 77 14.80 39.28 -19.31
C GLN A 77 15.06 40.63 -19.99
N ARG A 78 16.15 40.74 -20.76
CA ARG A 78 16.50 41.95 -21.52
C ARG A 78 15.37 42.39 -22.47
N LEU A 79 14.77 41.43 -23.18
CA LEU A 79 13.65 41.68 -24.09
C LEU A 79 12.38 42.08 -23.36
N GLN A 80 12.07 41.47 -22.20
CA GLN A 80 10.91 41.85 -21.39
C GLN A 80 11.04 43.27 -20.82
N GLU A 81 12.23 43.65 -20.36
CA GLU A 81 12.52 45.01 -19.91
C GLU A 81 12.37 46.02 -21.07
N ALA A 82 12.85 45.67 -22.27
CA ALA A 82 12.68 46.50 -23.46
C ALA A 82 11.20 46.65 -23.87
N VAL A 83 10.39 45.58 -23.76
CA VAL A 83 8.93 45.62 -24.00
C VAL A 83 8.23 46.56 -23.02
N ALA A 84 8.66 46.58 -21.76
CA ALA A 84 8.08 47.43 -20.72
C ALA A 84 8.39 48.92 -20.94
N GLN A 85 9.55 49.23 -21.53
CA GLN A 85 10.00 50.60 -21.79
C GLN A 85 9.53 51.17 -23.15
N ALA A 86 9.11 50.31 -24.08
CA ALA A 86 8.67 50.71 -25.42
C ALA A 86 7.31 51.43 -25.40
N LYS A 87 7.29 52.68 -25.88
CA LYS A 87 6.07 53.51 -26.00
C LYS A 87 5.35 53.34 -27.35
N ASP A 88 6.09 52.99 -28.40
CA ASP A 88 5.53 52.79 -29.75
C ASP A 88 4.91 51.39 -29.86
N PRO A 89 3.61 51.27 -30.24
CA PRO A 89 2.94 49.99 -30.44
C PRO A 89 3.64 49.05 -31.44
N LYS A 90 4.24 49.58 -32.52
CA LYS A 90 4.94 48.76 -33.52
C LYS A 90 6.23 48.17 -32.95
N VAL A 91 6.96 48.94 -32.17
CA VAL A 91 8.19 48.49 -31.49
C VAL A 91 7.85 47.44 -30.43
N LYS A 92 6.75 47.63 -29.70
CA LYS A 92 6.27 46.67 -28.71
C LYS A 92 5.93 45.32 -29.33
N THR A 93 5.23 45.31 -30.47
CA THR A 93 4.91 44.07 -31.20
C THR A 93 6.17 43.37 -31.72
N ALA A 94 7.14 44.10 -32.27
CA ALA A 94 8.39 43.52 -32.76
C ALA A 94 9.24 42.91 -31.63
N LEU A 95 9.27 43.55 -30.45
CA LEU A 95 9.94 43.01 -29.27
C LEU A 95 9.22 41.78 -28.70
N GLN A 96 7.89 41.77 -28.71
CA GLN A 96 7.11 40.58 -28.33
C GLN A 96 7.37 39.39 -29.28
N GLN A 97 7.48 39.63 -30.59
CA GLN A 97 7.89 38.60 -31.55
C GLN A 97 9.30 38.09 -31.26
N SER A 98 10.22 38.97 -30.86
CA SER A 98 11.59 38.59 -30.48
C SER A 98 11.62 37.73 -29.21
N VAL A 99 10.74 38.00 -28.23
CA VAL A 99 10.57 37.14 -27.03
C VAL A 99 10.10 35.74 -27.43
N THR A 100 9.11 35.65 -28.32
CA THR A 100 8.61 34.36 -28.81
C THR A 100 9.69 33.60 -29.58
N SER A 101 10.40 34.26 -30.49
CA SER A 101 11.48 33.64 -31.26
C SER A 101 12.64 33.16 -30.38
N ASN A 102 13.00 33.92 -29.34
CA ASN A 102 14.00 33.50 -28.36
C ASN A 102 13.58 32.23 -27.60
N LYS A 103 12.27 32.08 -27.32
CA LYS A 103 11.72 30.88 -26.68
C LYS A 103 11.73 29.68 -27.63
N GLU A 104 11.30 29.85 -28.87
CA GLU A 104 11.31 28.79 -29.89
C GLU A 104 12.74 28.28 -30.17
N ALA A 105 13.71 29.19 -30.28
CA ALA A 105 15.12 28.83 -30.44
C ALA A 105 15.68 28.05 -29.23
N LEU A 106 15.24 28.38 -28.01
CA LEU A 106 15.60 27.63 -26.81
C LEU A 106 15.02 26.21 -26.85
N ASP A 107 13.74 26.07 -27.20
CA ASP A 107 13.07 24.76 -27.26
C ASP A 107 13.69 23.85 -28.34
N GLU A 108 14.04 24.42 -29.51
CA GLU A 108 14.80 23.70 -30.55
C GLU A 108 16.17 23.25 -30.03
N THR A 109 16.90 24.15 -29.38
CA THR A 109 18.24 23.83 -28.87
C THR A 109 18.19 22.78 -27.75
N LYS A 110 17.18 22.82 -26.88
CA LYS A 110 16.94 21.78 -25.87
C LYS A 110 16.68 20.42 -26.49
N SER A 111 15.91 20.37 -27.58
CA SER A 111 15.66 19.14 -28.32
C SER A 111 16.97 18.56 -28.89
N ILE A 112 17.83 19.38 -29.48
CA ILE A 112 19.13 18.96 -30.01
C ILE A 112 20.02 18.35 -28.91
N TYR A 113 20.20 19.03 -27.77
CA TYR A 113 21.03 18.51 -26.68
C TYR A 113 20.42 17.26 -26.03
N SER A 114 19.09 17.21 -25.87
CA SER A 114 18.38 16.03 -25.38
C SER A 114 18.62 14.82 -26.29
N ASN A 115 18.60 15.00 -27.61
CA ASN A 115 18.90 13.94 -28.56
C ASN A 115 20.36 13.46 -28.45
N ILE A 116 21.32 14.37 -28.24
CA ILE A 116 22.73 14.03 -28.02
C ILE A 116 22.93 13.22 -26.73
N VAL A 117 22.26 13.60 -25.64
CA VAL A 117 22.29 12.87 -24.37
C VAL A 117 21.67 11.49 -24.53
N THR A 118 20.51 11.40 -25.16
CA THR A 118 19.80 10.13 -25.42
C THR A 118 20.64 9.18 -26.28
N PHE A 119 21.30 9.69 -27.32
CA PHE A 119 22.22 8.93 -28.15
C PHE A 119 23.41 8.40 -27.34
N SER A 120 24.03 9.25 -26.53
CA SER A 120 25.17 8.89 -25.69
C SER A 120 24.79 7.82 -24.65
N ASP A 121 23.62 7.95 -24.02
CA ASP A 121 23.09 7.00 -23.05
C ASP A 121 22.74 5.66 -23.71
N SER A 122 22.22 5.68 -24.95
CA SER A 122 21.93 4.47 -25.72
C SER A 122 23.19 3.69 -26.09
N MET A 123 24.25 4.39 -26.54
CA MET A 123 25.54 3.75 -26.84
C MET A 123 26.26 3.27 -25.58
N LEU A 124 26.23 4.04 -24.49
CA LEU A 124 26.76 3.60 -23.19
C LEU A 124 26.02 2.36 -22.68
N SER A 125 24.70 2.28 -22.88
CA SER A 125 23.89 1.12 -22.52
C SER A 125 24.30 -0.13 -23.32
N LEU A 126 24.55 0.02 -24.62
CA LEU A 126 25.02 -1.08 -25.48
C LEU A 126 26.42 -1.58 -25.07
N LEU A 127 27.35 -0.66 -24.77
CA LEU A 127 28.71 -1.01 -24.32
C LEU A 127 28.74 -1.63 -22.90
N LYS A 128 27.78 -1.27 -22.04
CA LYS A 128 27.61 -1.87 -20.72
C LYS A 128 26.99 -3.26 -20.78
N LYS A 129 26.18 -3.56 -21.80
CA LYS A 129 25.61 -4.90 -22.03
C LYS A 129 26.65 -5.95 -22.44
N THR A 130 27.80 -5.54 -22.97
CA THR A 130 28.88 -6.46 -23.39
C THR A 130 29.98 -6.65 -22.34
N SER A 131 29.89 -6.00 -21.17
CA SER A 131 30.97 -5.95 -20.16
C SER A 131 30.56 -6.41 -18.74
N SER A 132 29.43 -7.11 -18.57
CA SER A 132 28.90 -7.51 -17.26
C SER A 132 29.77 -8.56 -16.55
N SER A 133 30.72 -8.09 -15.74
CA SER A 133 31.43 -8.83 -14.68
C SER A 133 31.80 -7.89 -13.51
N GLY A 134 30.84 -7.12 -13.02
CA GLY A 134 31.02 -6.20 -11.88
C GLY A 134 30.26 -6.65 -10.62
N ASN A 135 30.65 -6.10 -9.46
CA ASN A 135 30.04 -6.32 -8.14
C ASN A 135 28.83 -5.37 -7.93
N CYS A 136 27.97 -5.65 -6.94
CA CYS A 136 26.76 -4.86 -6.70
C CYS A 136 27.02 -3.39 -6.34
N ASP A 137 28.21 -3.05 -5.85
CA ASP A 137 28.59 -1.68 -5.48
C ASP A 137 28.65 -0.69 -6.68
N GLN A 138 28.73 -1.21 -7.91
CA GLN A 138 28.87 -0.39 -9.12
C GLN A 138 27.65 -0.49 -10.06
N LEU A 139 26.66 -1.31 -9.70
CA LEU A 139 25.50 -1.59 -10.54
C LEU A 139 24.30 -0.75 -10.10
N ILE A 140 23.94 0.26 -10.90
CA ILE A 140 22.74 1.07 -10.68
C ILE A 140 21.54 0.33 -11.30
N CYS A 141 20.61 -0.11 -10.45
CA CYS A 141 19.37 -0.77 -10.86
C CYS A 141 18.25 0.23 -11.16
N GLY A 142 17.23 -0.24 -11.88
CA GLY A 142 16.05 0.56 -12.20
C GLY A 142 15.17 0.80 -10.97
N LEU A 143 14.12 1.61 -11.15
CA LEU A 143 13.09 1.78 -10.12
C LEU A 143 12.42 0.43 -9.83
N HIS A 144 12.22 0.10 -8.55
CA HIS A 144 11.72 -1.21 -8.08
C HIS A 144 12.63 -2.38 -8.47
N ALA A 145 13.95 -2.20 -8.34
CA ALA A 145 14.92 -3.27 -8.53
C ALA A 145 16.10 -3.14 -7.56
N SER A 146 16.52 -4.28 -7.05
CA SER A 146 17.68 -4.45 -6.17
C SER A 146 18.80 -5.20 -6.88
N CYS A 147 20.03 -4.94 -6.48
CA CYS A 147 21.15 -5.73 -6.97
C CYS A 147 21.25 -7.05 -6.19
N ALA A 148 21.35 -8.16 -6.93
CA ALA A 148 21.62 -9.48 -6.37
C ALA A 148 22.89 -10.06 -7.01
N GLU A 149 23.76 -10.63 -6.19
CA GLU A 149 24.91 -11.38 -6.69
C GLU A 149 24.46 -12.77 -7.16
N THR A 150 24.58 -13.01 -8.47
CA THR A 150 24.28 -14.31 -9.06
C THR A 150 25.57 -15.07 -9.38
N LEU A 151 25.46 -16.38 -9.66
CA LEU A 151 26.59 -17.18 -10.14
C LEU A 151 27.23 -16.61 -11.44
N SER A 152 26.52 -15.73 -12.13
CA SER A 152 26.94 -15.05 -13.37
C SER A 152 27.45 -13.62 -13.13
N GLY A 153 27.61 -13.18 -11.88
CA GLY A 153 27.97 -11.81 -11.49
C GLY A 153 26.78 -11.02 -10.89
N ALA A 154 27.04 -9.78 -10.49
CA ALA A 154 26.00 -8.89 -9.97
C ALA A 154 24.98 -8.55 -11.07
N SER A 155 23.70 -8.79 -10.78
CA SER A 155 22.59 -8.51 -11.69
C SER A 155 21.49 -7.76 -10.95
N CYS A 156 20.80 -6.88 -11.66
CA CYS A 156 19.61 -6.24 -11.12
C CYS A 156 18.43 -7.19 -11.24
N VAL A 157 17.73 -7.40 -10.13
CA VAL A 157 16.53 -8.22 -10.03
C VAL A 157 15.41 -7.28 -9.59
N CYS A 158 14.23 -7.40 -10.21
CA CYS A 158 13.10 -6.59 -9.77
C CYS A 158 12.75 -6.90 -8.31
N ASP A 159 12.40 -5.87 -7.56
CA ASP A 159 11.92 -6.01 -6.19
C ASP A 159 10.63 -6.85 -6.16
N GLU A 160 10.33 -7.43 -5.00
CA GLU A 160 9.19 -8.33 -4.82
C GLU A 160 7.89 -7.70 -5.35
N GLY A 161 7.11 -8.48 -6.11
CA GLY A 161 5.86 -8.01 -6.70
C GLY A 161 6.01 -7.21 -8.01
N TYR A 162 7.22 -7.02 -8.54
CA TYR A 162 7.47 -6.42 -9.85
C TYR A 162 8.10 -7.43 -10.83
N ILE A 163 7.71 -7.33 -12.10
CA ILE A 163 8.25 -8.15 -13.19
C ILE A 163 9.02 -7.29 -14.18
N GLY A 164 10.12 -7.82 -14.71
CA GLY A 164 10.98 -7.09 -15.63
C GLY A 164 12.42 -7.58 -15.67
N GLN A 165 13.30 -6.73 -16.17
CA GLN A 165 14.73 -7.04 -16.36
C GLN A 165 15.64 -6.32 -15.34
N GLY A 166 15.12 -5.93 -14.17
CA GLY A 166 15.87 -5.20 -13.13
C GLY A 166 16.22 -3.75 -13.47
N LYS A 167 15.97 -3.29 -14.71
CA LYS A 167 16.11 -1.87 -15.13
C LYS A 167 14.78 -1.21 -15.49
N ASP A 168 13.81 -2.01 -15.92
CA ASP A 168 12.41 -1.61 -16.14
C ASP A 168 11.56 -2.67 -15.46
N CYS A 169 11.15 -2.38 -14.23
CA CYS A 169 10.35 -3.25 -13.39
C CYS A 169 8.95 -2.66 -13.30
N LYS A 170 7.94 -3.45 -13.66
CA LYS A 170 6.53 -3.03 -13.67
C LYS A 170 5.71 -3.97 -12.80
N PRO A 171 4.66 -3.48 -12.14
CA PRO A 171 3.72 -4.37 -11.50
C PRO A 171 3.13 -5.32 -12.56
N PRO A 172 2.97 -6.62 -12.25
CA PRO A 172 2.25 -7.56 -13.07
C PRO A 172 0.92 -7.00 -13.56
N ALA A 173 0.53 -7.32 -14.79
CA ALA A 173 -0.75 -6.87 -15.35
C ALA A 173 -1.95 -7.30 -14.49
N ALA A 174 -1.83 -8.43 -13.76
CA ALA A 174 -2.83 -8.91 -12.81
C ALA A 174 -3.00 -8.02 -11.56
N PHE A 175 -2.05 -7.13 -11.27
CA PHE A 175 -2.14 -6.18 -10.15
C PHE A 175 -2.72 -4.84 -10.59
N ALA A 176 -2.94 -4.62 -11.89
CA ALA A 176 -3.63 -3.44 -12.36
C ALA A 176 -5.07 -3.41 -11.81
N PRO A 177 -5.61 -2.22 -11.47
CA PRO A 177 -7.01 -2.11 -11.11
C PRO A 177 -7.95 -2.58 -12.21
N HIS A 178 -8.86 -3.49 -11.86
CA HIS A 178 -9.92 -4.00 -12.70
C HIS A 178 -11.27 -3.47 -12.21
N LEU A 179 -12.17 -3.17 -13.13
CA LEU A 179 -13.54 -2.80 -12.77
C LEU A 179 -14.22 -3.94 -12.02
N LEU A 180 -14.84 -3.64 -10.88
CA LEU A 180 -15.64 -4.63 -10.16
C LEU A 180 -16.91 -4.97 -10.93
N LEU A 181 -17.49 -3.97 -11.61
CA LEU A 181 -18.70 -4.04 -12.40
C LEU A 181 -18.56 -3.13 -13.63
N GLY A 182 -19.33 -3.39 -14.69
CA GLY A 182 -19.29 -2.58 -15.91
C GLY A 182 -19.45 -1.08 -15.67
N GLU A 183 -18.82 -0.27 -16.53
CA GLU A 183 -18.84 1.20 -16.42
C GLU A 183 -20.28 1.73 -16.42
N ASN A 184 -20.59 2.64 -15.49
CA ASN A 184 -21.90 3.29 -15.27
C ASN A 184 -23.00 2.45 -14.61
N ALA A 185 -22.72 1.24 -14.12
CA ALA A 185 -23.74 0.40 -13.49
C ALA A 185 -24.09 0.82 -12.05
N VAL A 186 -23.13 1.39 -11.31
CA VAL A 186 -23.23 1.59 -9.85
C VAL A 186 -22.44 2.82 -9.41
N HIS A 187 -22.85 3.42 -8.28
CA HIS A 187 -22.06 4.43 -7.57
C HIS A 187 -21.78 3.91 -6.16
N ALA A 188 -20.64 3.25 -5.99
CA ALA A 188 -20.27 2.57 -4.77
C ALA A 188 -19.70 3.55 -3.74
N SER A 189 -20.31 3.50 -2.55
CA SER A 189 -19.81 4.09 -1.31
C SER A 189 -19.72 3.01 -0.24
N ASP A 190 -18.91 3.23 0.80
CA ASP A 190 -18.75 2.31 1.94
C ASP A 190 -18.47 0.85 1.50
N ILE A 191 -17.34 0.61 0.83
CA ILE A 191 -16.94 -0.73 0.38
C ILE A 191 -16.34 -1.54 1.54
N HIS A 192 -16.71 -2.81 1.62
CA HIS A 192 -16.05 -3.81 2.47
C HIS A 192 -15.84 -5.12 1.69
N VAL A 193 -14.68 -5.75 1.89
CA VAL A 193 -14.34 -7.04 1.28
C VAL A 193 -13.92 -8.05 2.33
N THR A 194 -14.27 -9.31 2.11
CA THR A 194 -13.75 -10.46 2.86
C THR A 194 -13.28 -11.52 1.89
N ALA A 195 -12.27 -12.27 2.30
CA ALA A 195 -11.87 -13.54 1.69
C ALA A 195 -12.24 -14.68 2.64
N PHE A 196 -12.58 -15.85 2.10
CA PHE A 196 -12.99 -17.04 2.86
C PHE A 196 -12.84 -18.29 1.99
N ASP A 197 -12.87 -19.48 2.60
CA ASP A 197 -12.81 -20.76 1.87
C ASP A 197 -11.59 -20.84 0.91
N GLY A 198 -10.46 -20.28 1.34
CA GLY A 198 -9.18 -20.26 0.61
C GLY A 198 -9.07 -19.24 -0.53
N ASN A 199 -10.05 -19.16 -1.42
CA ASN A 199 -9.97 -18.32 -2.62
C ASN A 199 -11.27 -17.60 -3.00
N LYS A 200 -12.34 -17.74 -2.20
CA LYS A 200 -13.59 -17.02 -2.44
C LYS A 200 -13.52 -15.64 -1.84
N ILE A 201 -14.15 -14.69 -2.51
CA ILE A 201 -14.27 -13.30 -2.06
C ILE A 201 -15.73 -12.86 -2.07
N ALA A 202 -16.05 -11.94 -1.17
CA ALA A 202 -17.32 -11.23 -1.15
C ALA A 202 -17.06 -9.75 -0.95
N VAL A 203 -17.57 -8.92 -1.86
CA VAL A 203 -17.46 -7.47 -1.85
C VAL A 203 -18.85 -6.88 -1.68
N VAL A 204 -19.07 -6.17 -0.57
CA VAL A 204 -20.31 -5.43 -0.31
C VAL A 204 -20.08 -3.94 -0.40
N PHE A 205 -21.10 -3.22 -0.85
CA PHE A 205 -21.07 -1.77 -0.93
C PHE A 205 -22.47 -1.16 -0.91
N ARG A 206 -22.52 0.14 -0.59
CA ARG A 206 -23.71 0.98 -0.71
C ARG A 206 -23.77 1.60 -2.10
N ASP A 207 -24.83 1.33 -2.86
CA ASP A 207 -25.03 1.89 -4.19
C ASP A 207 -25.92 3.15 -4.13
N GLU A 208 -25.30 4.32 -4.30
CA GLU A 208 -26.01 5.61 -4.26
C GLU A 208 -26.96 5.78 -5.45
N ASN A 209 -26.65 5.20 -6.62
CA ASN A 209 -27.51 5.26 -7.80
C ASN A 209 -28.82 4.49 -7.60
N LYS A 210 -28.85 3.55 -6.67
CA LYS A 210 -30.04 2.74 -6.31
C LYS A 210 -30.64 3.16 -4.97
N GLY A 211 -30.55 4.44 -4.62
CA GLY A 211 -31.16 4.98 -3.41
C GLY A 211 -30.49 4.46 -2.12
N ASN A 212 -29.16 4.28 -2.15
CA ASN A 212 -28.35 3.72 -1.06
C ASN A 212 -28.57 2.22 -0.81
N ALA A 213 -29.07 1.47 -1.80
CA ALA A 213 -29.26 0.04 -1.68
C ALA A 213 -27.95 -0.70 -1.37
N GLY A 214 -28.04 -1.79 -0.62
CA GLY A 214 -26.92 -2.66 -0.34
C GLY A 214 -26.72 -3.67 -1.45
N ALA A 215 -25.53 -3.68 -2.03
CA ALA A 215 -25.17 -4.56 -3.13
C ALA A 215 -23.99 -5.47 -2.75
N LEU A 216 -23.98 -6.68 -3.31
CA LEU A 216 -22.98 -7.71 -3.11
C LEU A 216 -22.52 -8.24 -4.46
N VAL A 217 -21.21 -8.45 -4.57
CA VAL A 217 -20.59 -9.29 -5.60
C VAL A 217 -19.78 -10.37 -4.90
N VAL A 218 -19.99 -11.62 -5.29
CA VAL A 218 -19.14 -12.74 -4.85
C VAL A 218 -18.29 -13.20 -6.01
N GLY A 219 -17.14 -13.78 -5.73
CA GLY A 219 -16.27 -14.30 -6.77
C GLY A 219 -15.24 -15.27 -6.26
N THR A 220 -14.50 -15.85 -7.20
CA THR A 220 -13.40 -16.76 -6.94
C THR A 220 -12.13 -16.16 -7.51
N VAL A 221 -11.06 -16.14 -6.72
CA VAL A 221 -9.74 -15.72 -7.16
C VAL A 221 -8.99 -16.93 -7.69
N GLU A 222 -8.61 -16.88 -8.96
CA GLU A 222 -7.82 -17.91 -9.62
C GLU A 222 -6.34 -17.79 -9.25
N GLU A 223 -5.59 -18.89 -9.34
CA GLU A 223 -4.14 -18.91 -9.10
C GLU A 223 -3.38 -17.94 -10.02
N ALA A 224 -3.84 -17.78 -11.25
CA ALA A 224 -3.26 -16.87 -12.24
C ALA A 224 -3.50 -15.38 -11.94
N GLY A 225 -4.24 -15.05 -10.87
CA GLY A 225 -4.55 -13.68 -10.47
C GLY A 225 -5.73 -13.06 -11.21
N SER A 226 -6.50 -13.84 -11.98
CA SER A 226 -7.82 -13.41 -12.46
C SER A 226 -8.88 -13.64 -11.39
N VAL A 227 -9.93 -12.82 -11.39
CA VAL A 227 -11.08 -13.00 -10.49
C VAL A 227 -12.33 -13.26 -11.32
N GLU A 228 -12.97 -14.41 -11.10
CA GLU A 228 -14.28 -14.70 -11.67
C GLU A 228 -15.36 -14.14 -10.75
N LEU A 229 -16.03 -13.07 -11.20
CA LEU A 229 -17.07 -12.39 -10.44
C LEU A 229 -18.45 -12.88 -10.88
N SER A 230 -19.32 -13.14 -9.90
CA SER A 230 -20.73 -13.39 -10.12
C SER A 230 -21.48 -12.09 -10.44
N PRO A 231 -22.68 -12.17 -11.04
CA PRO A 231 -23.53 -11.00 -11.24
C PRO A 231 -23.81 -10.24 -9.93
N LEU A 232 -24.07 -8.94 -10.06
CA LEU A 232 -24.45 -8.09 -8.95
C LEU A 232 -25.77 -8.56 -8.30
N GLU A 233 -25.77 -8.76 -7.00
CA GLU A 233 -26.97 -9.03 -6.20
C GLU A 233 -27.24 -7.92 -5.19
N LEU A 234 -28.52 -7.73 -4.83
CA LEU A 234 -28.92 -6.81 -3.77
C LEU A 234 -29.26 -7.59 -2.50
N PHE A 235 -28.57 -7.27 -1.40
CA PHE A 235 -28.86 -7.87 -0.10
C PHE A 235 -29.89 -7.08 0.70
N THR A 236 -30.26 -5.88 0.26
CA THR A 236 -31.38 -5.10 0.82
C THR A 236 -32.69 -5.35 0.08
N ALA A 237 -33.81 -5.15 0.77
CA ALA A 237 -35.11 -5.06 0.12
C ALA A 237 -35.17 -3.84 -0.83
N PRO A 238 -36.06 -3.85 -1.84
CA PRO A 238 -36.26 -2.69 -2.71
C PRO A 238 -36.56 -1.41 -1.92
N GLY A 239 -35.82 -0.33 -2.18
CA GLY A 239 -35.95 0.96 -1.50
C GLY A 239 -35.35 1.04 -0.09
N ALA A 240 -34.78 -0.05 0.43
CA ALA A 240 -34.06 -0.03 1.71
C ALA A 240 -32.59 0.34 1.52
N ALA A 241 -32.05 1.13 2.45
CA ALA A 241 -30.66 1.58 2.42
C ALA A 241 -29.72 0.66 3.23
N ALA A 242 -28.43 0.69 2.90
CA ALA A 242 -27.36 -0.01 3.61
C ALA A 242 -26.14 0.86 3.87
N PHE A 243 -26.10 1.57 4.99
CA PHE A 243 -24.98 2.39 5.41
C PHE A 243 -23.90 1.58 6.15
N SER A 244 -22.66 1.76 5.72
CA SER A 244 -21.46 1.10 6.25
C SER A 244 -21.61 -0.43 6.36
N PRO A 245 -21.94 -1.13 5.25
CA PRO A 245 -22.06 -2.58 5.27
C PRO A 245 -20.69 -3.21 5.57
N VAL A 246 -20.72 -4.27 6.37
CA VAL A 246 -19.57 -5.13 6.64
C VAL A 246 -19.96 -6.58 6.38
N VAL A 247 -19.02 -7.36 5.86
CA VAL A 247 -19.23 -8.75 5.44
C VAL A 247 -18.16 -9.65 6.02
N ALA A 248 -18.54 -10.84 6.43
CA ALA A 248 -17.63 -11.94 6.74
C ALA A 248 -18.12 -13.22 6.04
N GLY A 249 -17.16 -14.02 5.59
CA GLY A 249 -17.41 -15.36 5.08
C GLY A 249 -16.80 -16.42 5.98
N SER A 250 -17.40 -17.60 5.96
CA SER A 250 -16.95 -18.77 6.71
C SER A 250 -16.58 -19.90 5.77
N ASP A 251 -15.71 -20.81 6.23
CA ASP A 251 -15.28 -21.98 5.46
C ASP A 251 -16.42 -23.00 5.23
N GLY A 252 -17.55 -22.85 5.93
CA GLY A 252 -18.75 -23.65 5.68
C GLY A 252 -19.69 -23.04 4.63
N GLN A 253 -19.15 -22.20 3.73
CA GLN A 253 -19.86 -21.60 2.60
C GLN A 253 -21.03 -20.68 3.00
N SER A 254 -20.97 -20.12 4.21
CA SER A 254 -21.93 -19.11 4.68
C SER A 254 -21.30 -17.72 4.62
N LEU A 255 -22.12 -16.74 4.23
CA LEU A 255 -21.83 -15.31 4.29
C LEU A 255 -22.78 -14.63 5.27
N ALA A 256 -22.27 -13.65 6.01
CA ALA A 256 -23.09 -12.77 6.85
C ALA A 256 -22.74 -11.31 6.56
N ILE A 257 -23.77 -10.47 6.44
CA ILE A 257 -23.66 -9.04 6.16
C ILE A 257 -24.40 -8.28 7.25
N ALA A 258 -23.70 -7.36 7.90
CA ALA A 258 -24.28 -6.42 8.85
C ALA A 258 -24.23 -5.00 8.29
N TRP A 259 -25.32 -4.24 8.42
CA TRP A 259 -25.40 -2.86 7.95
C TRP A 259 -26.39 -2.04 8.77
N ARG A 260 -26.53 -0.75 8.44
CA ARG A 260 -27.51 0.16 9.05
C ARG A 260 -28.47 0.68 8.00
N ASP A 261 -29.75 0.77 8.34
CA ASP A 261 -30.76 1.31 7.44
C ASP A 261 -30.68 2.85 7.25
N ASN A 262 -29.89 3.55 8.08
CA ASN A 262 -29.71 4.99 8.01
C ASN A 262 -28.28 5.40 8.40
N ALA A 263 -27.82 6.54 7.89
CA ALA A 263 -26.48 7.08 8.15
C ALA A 263 -26.28 7.45 9.63
N LYS A 264 -27.34 7.91 10.28
CA LYS A 264 -27.37 8.32 11.69
C LYS A 264 -28.61 7.78 12.36
N SER A 265 -28.44 7.29 13.59
CA SER A 265 -29.52 6.71 14.40
C SER A 265 -30.25 5.56 13.69
N GLY A 266 -29.53 4.79 12.87
CA GLY A 266 -30.11 3.69 12.09
C GLY A 266 -30.38 2.43 12.93
N THR A 267 -31.27 1.60 12.43
CA THR A 267 -31.50 0.21 12.85
C THR A 267 -30.40 -0.66 12.23
N CYS A 268 -29.78 -1.49 13.05
CA CYS A 268 -28.77 -2.43 12.62
C CYS A 268 -29.44 -3.69 12.10
N ARG A 269 -29.06 -4.13 10.91
CA ARG A 269 -29.59 -5.30 10.24
C ARG A 269 -28.51 -6.31 9.97
N LEU A 270 -28.85 -7.58 10.16
CA LEU A 270 -28.03 -8.73 9.84
C LEU A 270 -28.80 -9.61 8.85
N ARG A 271 -28.14 -10.01 7.76
CA ARG A 271 -28.65 -10.98 6.81
C ARG A 271 -27.55 -11.93 6.42
N ALA A 272 -27.87 -13.20 6.27
CA ALA A 272 -26.93 -14.21 5.84
C ALA A 272 -27.41 -14.92 4.57
N ALA A 273 -26.44 -15.52 3.90
CA ALA A 273 -26.66 -16.36 2.73
C ALA A 273 -25.80 -17.62 2.80
N LYS A 274 -26.29 -18.69 2.20
CA LYS A 274 -25.53 -19.90 1.93
C LYS A 274 -25.15 -19.95 0.46
N LEU A 275 -23.88 -20.17 0.14
CA LEU A 275 -23.40 -20.38 -1.22
C LEU A 275 -23.70 -21.82 -1.66
N GLY A 276 -24.07 -21.99 -2.93
CA GLY A 276 -24.21 -23.31 -3.55
C GLY A 276 -25.35 -24.18 -3.02
N ALA A 277 -26.21 -23.65 -2.12
CA ALA A 277 -27.27 -24.42 -1.48
C ALA A 277 -28.36 -24.92 -2.44
N SER A 278 -28.43 -24.37 -3.66
CA SER A 278 -29.39 -24.80 -4.69
C SER A 278 -29.11 -26.21 -5.21
N GLY A 279 -27.88 -26.73 -5.04
CA GLY A 279 -27.46 -28.02 -5.59
C GLY A 279 -27.40 -28.06 -7.12
N ILE A 280 -27.56 -26.92 -7.80
CA ILE A 280 -27.48 -26.84 -9.25
C ILE A 280 -26.01 -26.90 -9.66
N ARG A 281 -25.66 -27.90 -10.49
CA ARG A 281 -24.30 -28.07 -11.01
C ARG A 281 -23.85 -26.81 -11.76
N GLY A 282 -22.68 -26.27 -11.39
CA GLY A 282 -22.14 -25.04 -11.97
C GLY A 282 -22.66 -23.75 -11.33
N ALA A 283 -23.51 -23.83 -10.30
CA ALA A 283 -24.02 -22.67 -9.55
C ALA A 283 -23.45 -22.61 -8.12
N GLU A 284 -22.18 -22.95 -7.96
CA GLU A 284 -21.52 -23.04 -6.64
C GLU A 284 -21.43 -21.68 -5.93
N MET A 285 -21.50 -20.58 -6.69
CA MET A 285 -21.52 -19.21 -6.16
C MET A 285 -22.94 -18.65 -6.00
N ALA A 286 -23.98 -19.42 -6.34
CA ALA A 286 -25.36 -18.96 -6.19
C ALA A 286 -25.72 -18.80 -4.71
N LEU A 287 -26.31 -17.64 -4.39
CA LEU A 287 -26.65 -17.28 -3.02
C LEU A 287 -28.08 -17.68 -2.69
N THR A 288 -28.25 -18.41 -1.59
CA THR A 288 -29.55 -18.65 -0.96
C THR A 288 -29.66 -17.78 0.27
N TRP A 289 -30.48 -16.72 0.18
CA TRP A 289 -30.62 -15.73 1.23
C TRP A 289 -31.63 -16.13 2.29
N GLY A 290 -31.25 -15.97 3.55
CA GLY A 290 -32.20 -15.90 4.65
C GLY A 290 -32.89 -14.53 4.74
N PRO A 291 -33.93 -14.42 5.59
CA PRO A 291 -34.51 -13.13 5.94
C PRO A 291 -33.49 -12.26 6.68
N ALA A 292 -33.59 -10.94 6.48
CA ALA A 292 -32.88 -9.99 7.31
C ALA A 292 -33.54 -9.90 8.70
N MET A 293 -32.74 -9.68 9.73
CA MET A 293 -33.21 -9.44 11.09
C MET A 293 -32.61 -8.14 11.65
N ASP A 294 -33.37 -7.47 12.51
CA ASP A 294 -32.90 -6.30 13.24
C ASP A 294 -32.26 -6.75 14.57
N PHE A 295 -31.13 -6.15 14.97
CA PHE A 295 -30.43 -6.54 16.21
C PHE A 295 -29.96 -5.37 17.09
N CYS A 296 -29.89 -4.14 16.55
CA CYS A 296 -29.71 -2.94 17.36
C CYS A 296 -30.37 -1.71 16.75
N ASN A 297 -30.43 -0.61 17.52
CA ASN A 297 -31.09 0.64 17.13
C ASN A 297 -30.23 1.86 17.48
N GLY A 298 -30.52 3.01 16.86
CA GLY A 298 -29.89 4.28 17.21
C GLY A 298 -28.40 4.37 16.85
N GLN A 299 -27.96 3.56 15.89
CA GLN A 299 -26.55 3.38 15.55
C GLN A 299 -26.02 4.53 14.66
N ALA A 300 -24.81 5.05 14.95
CA ALA A 300 -24.11 6.00 14.07
C ALA A 300 -22.62 5.68 13.74
N HIS A 301 -22.03 4.59 14.24
CA HIS A 301 -20.65 4.15 13.97
C HIS A 301 -20.52 2.87 13.12
N LYS A 302 -19.36 2.67 12.49
CA LYS A 302 -19.00 1.41 11.82
C LYS A 302 -19.10 0.22 12.79
N MET A 303 -19.54 -0.93 12.27
CA MET A 303 -19.56 -2.23 12.96
C MET A 303 -18.39 -3.09 12.47
N SER A 304 -18.05 -4.15 13.20
CA SER A 304 -17.10 -5.16 12.74
C SER A 304 -17.74 -6.54 12.82
N ILE A 305 -17.42 -7.42 11.88
CA ILE A 305 -17.96 -8.78 11.83
C ILE A 305 -16.81 -9.78 11.67
N GLN A 306 -16.87 -10.89 12.41
CA GLN A 306 -15.88 -11.96 12.33
C GLN A 306 -16.58 -13.32 12.20
N ALA A 307 -15.98 -14.23 11.45
CA ALA A 307 -16.45 -15.60 11.28
C ALA A 307 -15.67 -16.58 12.17
N PHE A 308 -16.39 -17.48 12.80
CA PHE A 308 -15.87 -18.63 13.55
C PHE A 308 -16.19 -19.94 12.82
N ASP A 309 -15.70 -21.05 13.38
CA ASP A 309 -16.03 -22.38 12.89
C ASP A 309 -17.56 -22.63 12.94
N LYS A 310 -18.03 -23.57 12.12
CA LYS A 310 -19.45 -24.01 12.05
C LYS A 310 -20.44 -22.91 11.63
N ASN A 311 -20.05 -21.99 10.75
CA ASN A 311 -20.93 -20.93 10.24
C ASN A 311 -21.47 -19.98 11.33
N ARG A 312 -20.69 -19.79 12.39
CA ARG A 312 -20.97 -18.82 13.44
C ARG A 312 -20.32 -17.49 13.12
N PHE A 313 -21.01 -16.41 13.43
CA PHE A 313 -20.56 -15.04 13.19
C PHE A 313 -20.78 -14.21 14.44
N VAL A 314 -19.80 -13.37 14.77
CA VAL A 314 -19.97 -12.32 15.77
C VAL A 314 -20.00 -10.96 15.07
N VAL A 315 -21.00 -10.15 15.41
CA VAL A 315 -21.06 -8.75 15.01
C VAL A 315 -20.81 -7.89 16.25
N LEU A 316 -19.79 -7.05 16.18
CA LEU A 316 -19.35 -6.11 17.22
C LEU A 316 -19.84 -4.71 16.84
N TYR A 317 -20.56 -4.06 17.75
CA TYR A 317 -21.18 -2.76 17.48
C TYR A 317 -21.24 -1.86 18.71
N SER A 318 -21.36 -0.56 18.44
CA SER A 318 -21.76 0.42 19.44
C SER A 318 -23.27 0.49 19.47
N ASP A 319 -23.86 0.07 20.58
CA ASP A 319 -25.29 0.14 20.84
C ASP A 319 -25.63 1.44 21.56
N LYS A 320 -26.77 2.09 21.26
CA LYS A 320 -27.31 3.18 22.08
C LYS A 320 -28.46 2.63 22.91
N ALA A 321 -28.13 1.92 23.99
CA ALA A 321 -29.13 1.47 24.93
C ALA A 321 -29.33 2.52 26.04
N ARG A 322 -30.47 2.46 26.73
CA ARG A 322 -30.62 3.19 28.00
C ARG A 322 -29.63 2.59 29.00
N GLY A 323 -28.78 3.43 29.58
CA GLY A 323 -27.91 2.99 30.65
C GLY A 323 -28.68 2.67 31.93
N PRO A 324 -27.98 2.26 33.00
CA PRO A 324 -28.57 2.14 34.34
C PRO A 324 -29.21 3.46 34.81
N ASP A 325 -28.68 4.60 34.35
CA ASP A 325 -29.28 5.92 34.50
C ASP A 325 -30.34 6.16 33.39
N PRO A 326 -31.64 6.26 33.73
CA PRO A 326 -32.71 6.46 32.75
C PRO A 326 -32.66 7.83 32.06
N THR A 327 -31.81 8.76 32.52
CA THR A 327 -31.67 10.12 31.97
C THR A 327 -30.57 10.25 30.92
N ARG A 328 -29.71 9.23 30.76
CA ARG A 328 -28.61 9.22 29.77
C ARG A 328 -28.73 8.04 28.82
N THR A 329 -28.80 8.35 27.53
CA THR A 329 -28.56 7.36 26.46
C THR A 329 -27.05 7.27 26.27
N GLU A 330 -26.44 6.23 26.80
CA GLU A 330 -25.01 5.98 26.62
C GLU A 330 -24.82 4.99 25.48
N SER A 331 -23.74 5.19 24.72
CA SER A 331 -23.32 4.15 23.80
C SER A 331 -22.63 3.06 24.62
N PHE A 332 -22.84 1.79 24.31
CA PHE A 332 -22.15 0.67 24.96
C PHE A 332 -21.56 -0.25 23.91
N GLY A 333 -20.49 -0.95 24.28
CA GLY A 333 -19.91 -1.99 23.44
C GLY A 333 -20.71 -3.27 23.57
N ASN A 334 -21.41 -3.63 22.51
CA ASN A 334 -22.27 -4.81 22.48
C ASN A 334 -21.95 -5.69 21.28
N SER A 335 -22.32 -6.95 21.38
CA SER A 335 -22.08 -7.94 20.34
C SER A 335 -23.21 -8.92 20.25
N ILE A 336 -23.43 -9.44 19.05
CA ILE A 336 -24.37 -10.52 18.80
C ILE A 336 -23.61 -11.70 18.21
N LEU A 337 -23.81 -12.87 18.81
CA LEU A 337 -23.35 -14.14 18.26
C LEU A 337 -24.51 -14.79 17.52
N ALA A 338 -24.30 -15.13 16.25
CA ALA A 338 -25.30 -15.75 15.41
C ALA A 338 -24.75 -16.97 14.68
N ASP A 339 -25.61 -17.93 14.42
CA ASP A 339 -25.35 -19.14 13.62
C ASP A 339 -26.16 -19.08 12.33
N VAL A 340 -25.53 -19.47 11.21
CA VAL A 340 -26.16 -19.47 9.88
C VAL A 340 -26.48 -20.89 9.45
N GLY A 341 -27.77 -21.17 9.33
CA GLY A 341 -28.28 -22.46 8.88
C GLY A 341 -28.11 -22.69 7.37
N GLU A 342 -28.46 -23.90 6.93
CA GLU A 342 -28.29 -24.37 5.54
C GLU A 342 -29.07 -23.55 4.49
N ALA A 343 -30.14 -22.86 4.89
CA ALA A 343 -30.91 -21.99 4.00
C ALA A 343 -30.50 -20.50 4.10
N GLY A 344 -29.38 -20.19 4.75
CA GLY A 344 -28.95 -18.82 5.03
C GLY A 344 -29.75 -18.14 6.15
N ASN A 345 -30.61 -18.87 6.87
CA ASN A 345 -31.36 -18.34 8.01
C ASN A 345 -30.42 -18.03 9.18
N VAL A 346 -30.60 -16.85 9.77
CA VAL A 346 -29.83 -16.41 10.93
C VAL A 346 -30.54 -16.85 12.21
N SER A 347 -29.81 -17.50 13.11
CA SER A 347 -30.27 -17.82 14.47
C SER A 347 -29.36 -17.18 15.49
N VAL A 348 -29.94 -16.40 16.41
CA VAL A 348 -29.16 -15.69 17.43
C VAL A 348 -28.86 -16.64 18.59
N LEU A 349 -27.58 -16.83 18.88
CA LEU A 349 -27.12 -17.64 20.00
C LEU A 349 -27.06 -16.82 21.29
N GLY A 350 -26.71 -15.53 21.20
CA GLY A 350 -26.71 -14.65 22.36
C GLY A 350 -26.27 -13.23 22.05
N ASN A 351 -26.52 -12.33 23.01
CA ASN A 351 -26.05 -10.96 23.01
C ASN A 351 -25.08 -10.77 24.17
N PHE A 352 -23.89 -10.26 23.88
CA PHE A 352 -22.79 -10.18 24.85
C PHE A 352 -22.23 -8.77 24.89
N ARG A 353 -22.26 -8.19 26.08
CA ARG A 353 -21.69 -6.87 26.34
C ARG A 353 -20.20 -7.00 26.61
N PHE A 354 -19.39 -6.27 25.85
CA PHE A 354 -17.92 -6.29 26.01
C PHE A 354 -17.38 -5.07 26.76
N THR A 355 -18.16 -3.98 26.85
CA THR A 355 -17.82 -2.87 27.74
C THR A 355 -19.04 -2.05 28.13
N ASP A 356 -19.00 -1.53 29.35
CA ASP A 356 -19.96 -0.57 29.89
C ASP A 356 -19.63 0.88 29.50
N SER A 357 -18.53 1.12 28.78
CA SER A 357 -18.16 2.45 28.29
C SER A 357 -18.65 2.70 26.86
N ALA A 358 -18.86 3.97 26.52
CA ALA A 358 -19.16 4.35 25.14
C ALA A 358 -17.97 4.11 24.23
N VAL A 359 -18.20 3.32 23.18
CA VAL A 359 -17.20 2.92 22.19
C VAL A 359 -17.57 3.37 20.78
N ALA A 360 -16.55 3.59 19.96
CA ALA A 360 -16.70 3.91 18.55
C ALA A 360 -15.49 3.43 17.73
N ARG A 361 -15.69 3.41 16.40
CA ARG A 361 -14.67 3.07 15.39
C ARG A 361 -14.07 1.69 15.63
N LEU A 362 -14.95 0.69 15.68
CA LEU A 362 -14.58 -0.69 15.95
C LEU A 362 -13.89 -1.29 14.73
N GLU A 363 -12.80 -2.01 14.97
CA GLU A 363 -12.17 -2.95 14.04
C GLU A 363 -11.88 -4.23 14.79
N ALA A 364 -11.85 -5.37 14.10
CA ALA A 364 -11.47 -6.62 14.73
C ALA A 364 -10.63 -7.46 13.78
N ALA A 365 -9.76 -8.28 14.38
CA ALA A 365 -8.97 -9.26 13.67
C ALA A 365 -9.10 -10.61 14.36
N LYS A 366 -9.36 -11.65 13.57
CA LYS A 366 -9.31 -13.04 14.02
C LYS A 366 -7.87 -13.41 14.37
N VAL A 367 -7.65 -14.01 15.55
CA VAL A 367 -6.32 -14.45 16.02
C VAL A 367 -6.21 -15.96 16.18
N SER A 368 -7.34 -16.65 16.31
CA SER A 368 -7.42 -18.10 16.30
C SER A 368 -8.77 -18.54 15.72
N LYS A 369 -9.08 -19.83 15.73
CA LYS A 369 -10.39 -20.32 15.26
C LYS A 369 -11.57 -19.72 16.03
N ASN A 370 -11.39 -19.46 17.32
CA ASN A 370 -12.42 -18.96 18.23
C ASN A 370 -12.07 -17.60 18.86
N GLY A 371 -10.83 -17.14 18.72
CA GLY A 371 -10.33 -15.91 19.33
C GLY A 371 -10.21 -14.77 18.32
N PHE A 372 -10.46 -13.56 18.79
CA PHE A 372 -10.29 -12.32 18.04
C PHE A 372 -9.77 -11.21 18.96
N VAL A 373 -9.23 -10.15 18.38
CA VAL A 373 -8.93 -8.91 19.11
C VAL A 373 -9.75 -7.79 18.51
N LEU A 374 -10.42 -7.05 19.38
CA LEU A 374 -11.20 -5.85 19.06
C LEU A 374 -10.33 -4.61 19.31
N ALA A 375 -10.21 -3.76 18.30
CA ALA A 375 -9.67 -2.42 18.39
C ALA A 375 -10.81 -1.39 18.45
N ALA A 376 -10.73 -0.45 19.39
CA ALA A 376 -11.79 0.50 19.64
C ALA A 376 -11.29 1.82 20.25
N ARG A 377 -12.16 2.82 20.21
CA ARG A 377 -12.02 4.05 21.00
C ARG A 377 -13.12 3.97 22.02
N ALA A 378 -12.77 4.06 23.29
CA ALA A 378 -13.69 4.10 24.40
C ALA A 378 -13.69 5.48 25.06
N SER A 379 -14.69 5.73 25.90
CA SER A 379 -14.73 6.91 26.76
C SER A 379 -13.57 6.88 27.76
N PRO A 380 -13.12 8.04 28.25
CA PRO A 380 -12.07 8.07 29.26
C PRO A 380 -12.44 7.21 30.47
N ALA A 381 -11.50 6.38 30.93
CA ALA A 381 -11.67 5.56 32.13
C ALA A 381 -11.07 6.28 33.34
N ILE A 382 -11.67 6.07 34.50
CA ILE A 382 -11.13 6.57 35.78
C ILE A 382 -10.52 5.36 36.48
N ASP A 383 -9.24 5.45 36.80
CA ASP A 383 -8.56 4.44 37.62
C ASP A 383 -8.97 4.64 39.08
N GLU A 384 -9.42 3.58 39.75
CA GLU A 384 -9.77 3.63 41.17
C GLU A 384 -8.57 4.05 42.05
N MET A 385 -7.34 3.78 41.60
CA MET A 385 -6.11 4.18 42.28
C MET A 385 -5.57 5.55 41.85
N SER A 386 -6.08 6.12 40.76
CA SER A 386 -5.69 7.45 40.27
C SER A 386 -6.90 8.19 39.70
N PRO A 387 -7.42 9.23 40.37
CA PRO A 387 -8.66 9.90 39.98
C PRO A 387 -8.55 10.72 38.68
N GLN A 388 -7.39 10.71 38.01
CA GLN A 388 -7.19 11.36 36.72
C GLN A 388 -7.79 10.49 35.62
N PRO A 389 -8.74 11.02 34.80
CA PRO A 389 -9.31 10.26 33.70
C PRO A 389 -8.24 9.96 32.64
N VAL A 390 -8.07 8.68 32.32
CA VAL A 390 -7.17 8.18 31.28
C VAL A 390 -7.93 8.07 29.97
N LYS A 391 -7.40 8.65 28.90
CA LYS A 391 -8.04 8.56 27.57
C LYS A 391 -7.90 7.15 27.02
N GLN A 392 -8.94 6.62 26.39
CA GLN A 392 -8.95 5.28 25.79
C GLN A 392 -9.15 5.36 24.26
N GLU A 393 -8.27 6.08 23.57
CA GLU A 393 -8.45 6.39 22.15
C GLU A 393 -7.91 5.29 21.21
N ALA A 394 -6.94 4.50 21.68
CA ALA A 394 -6.38 3.33 21.00
C ALA A 394 -6.40 2.11 21.94
N MET A 395 -7.60 1.57 22.13
CA MET A 395 -7.85 0.41 22.98
C MET A 395 -7.82 -0.87 22.15
N ALA A 396 -7.21 -1.93 22.69
CA ALA A 396 -7.29 -3.29 22.19
C ALA A 396 -7.83 -4.22 23.28
N MET A 397 -8.78 -5.09 22.93
CA MET A 397 -9.40 -6.06 23.84
C MET A 397 -9.44 -7.46 23.20
N TYR A 398 -9.03 -8.48 23.95
CA TYR A 398 -9.13 -9.87 23.51
C TYR A 398 -10.54 -10.40 23.76
N GLY A 399 -11.09 -11.14 22.80
CA GLY A 399 -12.35 -11.85 22.92
C GLY A 399 -12.24 -13.27 22.37
N GLU A 400 -13.00 -14.19 22.95
CA GLU A 400 -12.98 -15.60 22.55
C GLU A 400 -14.36 -16.24 22.71
N LEU A 401 -14.68 -17.14 21.77
CA LEU A 401 -15.83 -18.04 21.86
C LEU A 401 -15.45 -19.28 22.69
N VAL A 402 -16.02 -19.40 23.89
CA VAL A 402 -15.85 -20.54 24.78
C VAL A 402 -17.16 -21.31 24.85
N GLY A 403 -17.22 -22.43 24.13
CA GLY A 403 -18.46 -23.21 23.98
C GLY A 403 -19.49 -22.46 23.14
N GLU A 404 -20.49 -21.88 23.79
CA GLU A 404 -21.54 -21.06 23.16
C GLU A 404 -21.54 -19.61 23.66
N ASP A 405 -20.63 -19.27 24.58
CA ASP A 405 -20.52 -17.94 25.18
C ASP A 405 -19.36 -17.16 24.59
N LEU A 406 -19.55 -15.85 24.38
CA LEU A 406 -18.46 -14.92 24.10
C LEU A 406 -17.92 -14.35 25.41
N VAL A 407 -16.62 -14.53 25.61
CA VAL A 407 -15.87 -14.03 26.77
C VAL A 407 -14.91 -12.94 26.30
N PHE A 408 -14.82 -11.85 27.06
CA PHE A 408 -13.94 -10.71 26.78
C PHE A 408 -12.96 -10.52 27.94
N ASP A 409 -11.70 -10.18 27.63
CA ASP A 409 -10.71 -9.83 28.66
C ASP A 409 -11.10 -8.50 29.31
N PRO A 410 -11.33 -8.46 30.64
CA PRO A 410 -11.69 -7.22 31.33
C PRO A 410 -10.53 -6.22 31.43
N ASN A 411 -9.31 -6.59 31.02
CA ASN A 411 -8.13 -5.73 31.07
C ASN A 411 -7.66 -5.34 29.66
N PRO A 412 -8.36 -4.43 28.97
CA PRO A 412 -7.94 -4.00 27.65
C PRO A 412 -6.60 -3.25 27.71
N VAL A 413 -5.79 -3.41 26.68
CA VAL A 413 -4.55 -2.65 26.50
C VAL A 413 -4.90 -1.30 25.89
N ASN A 414 -4.30 -0.23 26.42
CA ASN A 414 -4.44 1.11 25.88
C ASN A 414 -3.08 1.65 25.46
N LEU A 415 -2.94 1.94 24.17
CA LEU A 415 -1.66 2.34 23.58
C LEU A 415 -1.34 3.83 23.78
N GLU A 416 -2.36 4.67 23.96
CA GLU A 416 -2.24 6.13 24.00
C GLU A 416 -3.07 6.71 25.17
N PRO A 417 -2.60 6.55 26.43
CA PRO A 417 -3.34 7.00 27.61
C PRO A 417 -3.44 8.52 27.74
N THR A 418 -2.54 9.26 27.11
CA THR A 418 -2.43 10.73 27.20
C THR A 418 -2.84 11.45 25.90
N GLU A 419 -2.60 10.81 24.75
CA GLU A 419 -2.93 11.36 23.44
C GLU A 419 -4.40 11.17 23.08
N GLY A 420 -4.88 11.89 22.07
CA GLY A 420 -6.24 11.73 21.58
C GLY A 420 -6.38 12.17 20.13
N GLN A 421 -7.62 12.23 19.63
CA GLN A 421 -7.91 12.44 18.21
C GLN A 421 -7.41 11.30 17.32
N ILE A 422 -7.66 10.06 17.75
CA ILE A 422 -7.31 8.87 16.97
C ILE A 422 -8.48 8.54 16.02
N TRP A 423 -8.31 8.88 14.74
CA TRP A 423 -9.41 8.88 13.77
C TRP A 423 -9.50 7.57 12.99
N ALA A 424 -8.43 7.04 12.44
CA ALA A 424 -8.47 5.78 11.69
C ALA A 424 -7.61 4.73 12.38
N ARG A 425 -7.92 3.44 12.19
CA ARG A 425 -7.16 2.34 12.78
C ARG A 425 -7.35 1.04 12.01
N GLY A 426 -6.36 0.16 12.13
CA GLY A 426 -6.45 -1.24 11.78
C GLY A 426 -5.76 -2.09 12.82
N ILE A 427 -6.18 -3.34 12.91
CA ILE A 427 -5.54 -4.35 13.73
C ILE A 427 -5.41 -5.63 12.90
N SER A 428 -4.30 -6.34 13.05
CA SER A 428 -4.07 -7.58 12.32
C SER A 428 -3.14 -8.52 13.08
N LEU A 429 -3.35 -9.82 12.89
CA LEU A 429 -2.42 -10.87 13.33
C LEU A 429 -1.23 -10.93 12.36
N ILE A 430 -0.02 -10.71 12.89
CA ILE A 430 1.22 -10.67 12.11
C ILE A 430 2.13 -11.89 12.35
N ALA A 431 1.99 -12.53 13.52
CA ALA A 431 2.64 -13.80 13.86
C ALA A 431 1.77 -14.54 14.89
N PRO A 432 2.01 -15.83 15.19
CA PRO A 432 1.31 -16.52 16.26
C PRO A 432 1.33 -15.71 17.56
N ASN A 433 0.14 -15.43 18.10
CA ASN A 433 -0.06 -14.63 19.31
C ASN A 433 0.53 -13.20 19.27
N THR A 434 0.85 -12.67 18.08
CA THR A 434 1.43 -11.34 17.93
C THR A 434 0.61 -10.53 16.94
N LEU A 435 0.19 -9.34 17.36
CA LEU A 435 -0.61 -8.43 16.56
C LEU A 435 0.13 -7.13 16.32
N ALA A 436 -0.20 -6.49 15.21
CA ALA A 436 0.08 -5.08 15.02
C ALA A 436 -1.22 -4.26 15.11
N TYR A 437 -1.09 -3.06 15.66
CA TYR A 437 -2.15 -2.07 15.77
C TYR A 437 -1.65 -0.79 15.13
N ALA A 438 -2.24 -0.40 13.99
CA ALA A 438 -1.90 0.84 13.29
C ALA A 438 -3.02 1.87 13.43
N TYR A 439 -2.68 3.15 13.53
CA TYR A 439 -3.65 4.22 13.68
C TYR A 439 -3.15 5.59 13.24
N GLN A 440 -4.10 6.45 12.88
CA GLN A 440 -3.86 7.86 12.59
C GLN A 440 -3.99 8.70 13.87
N ASP A 441 -2.87 9.25 14.33
CA ASP A 441 -2.81 10.33 15.32
C ASP A 441 -3.13 11.65 14.61
N GLY A 442 -4.36 12.15 14.82
CA GLY A 442 -4.83 13.37 14.19
C GLY A 442 -4.22 14.65 14.78
N LYS A 443 -3.80 14.62 16.05
CA LYS A 443 -3.23 15.78 16.74
C LYS A 443 -1.82 16.07 16.21
N ASN A 444 -1.02 15.03 16.06
CA ASN A 444 0.36 15.14 15.60
C ASN A 444 0.51 14.95 14.08
N GLN A 445 -0.58 14.62 13.38
CA GLN A 445 -0.57 14.25 11.95
C GLN A 445 0.47 13.18 11.66
N GLN A 446 0.39 12.07 12.40
CA GLN A 446 1.31 10.95 12.28
C GLN A 446 0.54 9.64 12.16
N LEU A 447 1.00 8.78 11.27
CA LEU A 447 0.62 7.38 11.26
C LEU A 447 1.52 6.64 12.25
N LYS A 448 0.93 5.91 13.20
CA LYS A 448 1.65 5.13 14.21
C LYS A 448 1.28 3.67 14.12
N ILE A 449 2.19 2.81 14.55
CA ILE A 449 1.98 1.37 14.71
C ILE A 449 2.58 0.89 16.03
N ALA A 450 1.91 -0.03 16.70
CA ALA A 450 2.42 -0.72 17.89
C ALA A 450 2.31 -2.24 17.69
N VAL A 451 3.13 -2.99 18.43
CA VAL A 451 3.08 -4.46 18.46
C VAL A 451 2.56 -4.92 19.81
N LEU A 452 1.57 -5.81 19.78
CA LEU A 452 0.93 -6.42 20.93
C LEU A 452 1.21 -7.92 20.94
N ASN A 453 1.43 -8.49 22.12
CA ASN A 453 1.56 -9.92 22.33
C ASN A 453 0.39 -10.45 23.17
N ILE A 454 -0.18 -11.58 22.79
CA ILE A 454 -1.17 -12.32 23.58
C ILE A 454 -0.44 -13.44 24.33
N HIS A 455 -0.47 -13.42 25.65
CA HIS A 455 0.11 -14.50 26.44
C HIS A 455 -0.65 -15.83 26.17
N PRO A 456 0.02 -16.91 25.76
CA PRO A 456 -0.63 -18.10 25.18
C PRO A 456 -1.50 -18.89 26.18
N GLN A 457 -1.29 -18.72 27.47
CA GLN A 457 -2.03 -19.45 28.52
C GLN A 457 -3.09 -18.60 29.21
N THR A 458 -2.84 -17.30 29.33
CA THR A 458 -3.70 -16.39 30.11
C THR A 458 -4.52 -15.47 29.22
N HIS A 459 -4.26 -15.49 27.91
CA HIS A 459 -4.83 -14.63 26.87
C HIS A 459 -4.70 -13.13 27.15
N ARG A 460 -3.91 -12.75 28.15
CA ARG A 460 -3.64 -11.36 28.51
C ARG A 460 -2.76 -10.72 27.45
N MET A 461 -3.17 -9.52 27.03
CA MET A 461 -2.40 -8.74 26.07
C MET A 461 -1.36 -7.85 26.76
N GLN A 462 -0.21 -7.71 26.11
CA GLN A 462 0.88 -6.84 26.54
C GLN A 462 1.47 -6.10 25.34
N VAL A 463 1.99 -4.90 25.60
CA VAL A 463 2.69 -4.11 24.57
C VAL A 463 4.10 -4.67 24.40
N ALA A 464 4.37 -5.29 23.26
CA ALA A 464 5.70 -5.78 22.90
C ALA A 464 6.58 -4.65 22.34
N GLN A 465 5.99 -3.78 21.53
CA GLN A 465 6.61 -2.56 21.02
C GLN A 465 5.66 -1.38 21.21
N ALA A 466 6.12 -0.36 21.93
CA ALA A 466 5.40 0.91 22.07
C ALA A 466 5.17 1.57 20.69
N PRO A 467 4.17 2.44 20.55
CA PRO A 467 3.87 3.07 19.27
C PRO A 467 5.09 3.76 18.62
N VAL A 468 5.37 3.41 17.38
CA VAL A 468 6.38 4.04 16.52
C VAL A 468 5.72 4.69 15.32
N SER A 469 6.32 5.77 14.82
CA SER A 469 5.82 6.47 13.63
C SER A 469 6.12 5.66 12.37
N LEU A 470 5.09 5.32 11.59
CA LEU A 470 5.23 4.77 10.24
C LEU A 470 5.39 5.87 9.19
N GLY A 471 4.67 6.98 9.36
CA GLY A 471 4.63 8.04 8.37
C GLY A 471 4.12 9.36 8.94
N LYS A 472 4.28 10.43 8.16
CA LYS A 472 3.77 11.76 8.47
C LYS A 472 2.52 12.06 7.63
N GLY A 473 1.76 13.05 8.07
CA GLY A 473 0.56 13.50 7.41
C GLY A 473 -0.72 12.92 7.99
N PHE A 474 -1.85 13.37 7.42
CA PHE A 474 -3.17 12.88 7.76
C PHE A 474 -3.66 11.88 6.73
N SER A 475 -4.01 10.68 7.19
CA SER A 475 -4.67 9.68 6.39
C SER A 475 -6.16 9.54 6.76
N PRO A 476 -7.09 9.66 5.78
CA PRO A 476 -8.52 9.51 6.04
C PRO A 476 -8.92 8.06 6.36
N TYR A 477 -8.10 7.09 5.97
CA TYR A 477 -8.27 5.68 6.30
C TYR A 477 -6.91 5.08 6.67
N VAL A 478 -6.95 4.13 7.60
CA VAL A 478 -5.82 3.31 8.02
C VAL A 478 -6.41 1.96 8.32
N SER A 479 -5.84 0.90 7.78
CA SER A 479 -6.26 -0.47 8.07
C SER A 479 -5.08 -1.43 7.89
N MET A 480 -5.25 -2.66 8.33
CA MET A 480 -4.20 -3.66 8.34
C MET A 480 -4.70 -4.99 7.77
N LEU A 481 -3.81 -5.72 7.12
CA LEU A 481 -4.10 -7.05 6.58
C LEU A 481 -3.16 -8.07 7.22
N SER A 482 -3.65 -9.29 7.37
CA SER A 482 -2.84 -10.39 7.91
C SER A 482 -2.03 -11.00 6.79
N LEU A 483 -0.70 -10.92 6.89
CA LEU A 483 0.24 -11.44 5.91
C LEU A 483 1.28 -12.40 6.51
N PRO A 484 0.89 -13.51 7.17
CA PRO A 484 1.87 -14.54 7.44
C PRO A 484 2.23 -15.21 6.10
N TYR A 485 3.30 -14.74 5.46
CA TYR A 485 3.98 -15.48 4.38
C TYR A 485 4.35 -16.89 4.87
N SER A 486 4.87 -16.93 6.10
CA SER A 486 5.09 -18.12 6.90
C SER A 486 5.21 -17.70 8.36
N ALA A 487 4.99 -18.61 9.31
CA ALA A 487 5.24 -18.32 10.73
C ALA A 487 6.73 -17.98 11.02
N SER A 488 7.63 -18.35 10.10
CA SER A 488 9.07 -18.11 10.21
C SER A 488 9.53 -16.75 9.69
N ASP A 489 8.69 -16.02 8.95
CA ASP A 489 9.00 -14.68 8.43
C ASP A 489 7.77 -13.77 8.55
N PRO A 490 7.50 -13.25 9.75
CA PRO A 490 6.31 -12.46 10.04
C PRO A 490 6.43 -11.01 9.54
N TYR A 491 5.38 -10.52 8.87
CA TYR A 491 5.28 -9.14 8.41
C TYR A 491 4.00 -8.47 8.88
N ALA A 492 4.11 -7.18 9.19
CA ALA A 492 2.97 -6.29 9.36
C ALA A 492 2.72 -5.53 8.06
N MET A 493 1.47 -5.59 7.57
CA MET A 493 1.03 -4.84 6.40
C MET A 493 -0.03 -3.82 6.82
N THR A 494 0.28 -2.54 6.62
CA THR A 494 -0.63 -1.43 6.87
C THR A 494 -0.92 -0.73 5.56
N TYR A 495 -2.18 -0.44 5.26
CA TYR A 495 -2.53 0.37 4.10
C TYR A 495 -3.24 1.65 4.51
N PHE A 496 -2.84 2.74 3.86
CA PHE A 496 -3.27 4.11 4.17
C PHE A 496 -3.05 5.01 2.95
N GLN A 497 -3.59 6.22 3.01
CA GLN A 497 -3.29 7.28 2.05
C GLN A 497 -2.06 8.07 2.50
N GLY A 498 -1.04 8.18 1.63
CA GLY A 498 0.14 9.01 1.83
C GLY A 498 -0.14 10.52 1.66
N GLU A 499 0.88 11.34 1.94
CA GLU A 499 0.79 12.81 1.89
C GLU A 499 0.49 13.36 0.49
N ASP A 500 0.98 12.68 -0.55
CA ASP A 500 0.74 12.98 -1.97
C ASP A 500 -0.67 12.59 -2.44
N GLY A 501 -1.42 11.89 -1.58
CA GLY A 501 -2.74 11.36 -1.90
C GLY A 501 -2.74 9.99 -2.56
N ALA A 502 -1.58 9.38 -2.79
CA ALA A 502 -1.48 8.01 -3.25
C ALA A 502 -1.89 7.04 -2.13
N SER A 503 -2.43 5.89 -2.49
CA SER A 503 -2.67 4.79 -1.57
C SER A 503 -1.38 3.96 -1.47
N VAL A 504 -0.91 3.78 -0.24
CA VAL A 504 0.38 3.18 0.10
C VAL A 504 0.15 1.93 0.95
N LEU A 505 0.96 0.90 0.68
CA LEU A 505 1.14 -0.26 1.54
C LEU A 505 2.47 -0.10 2.27
N ASN A 506 2.46 0.01 3.58
CA ASN A 506 3.66 -0.07 4.40
C ASN A 506 3.82 -1.50 4.90
N ILE A 507 5.00 -2.07 4.65
CA ILE A 507 5.33 -3.44 4.99
C ILE A 507 6.54 -3.42 5.88
N CYS A 508 6.40 -3.95 7.09
CA CYS A 508 7.47 -4.05 8.07
C CYS A 508 7.71 -5.51 8.42
N GLY A 509 8.96 -5.95 8.38
CA GLY A 509 9.35 -7.25 8.94
C GLY A 509 9.35 -7.20 10.46
N LEU A 510 9.04 -8.31 11.11
CA LEU A 510 9.09 -8.45 12.56
C LEU A 510 10.31 -9.29 12.96
N ASN A 511 11.17 -8.73 13.81
CA ASN A 511 12.39 -9.40 14.25
C ASN A 511 12.16 -10.36 15.44
N ALA A 512 13.21 -11.08 15.87
CA ALA A 512 13.12 -12.03 16.99
C ALA A 512 12.74 -11.37 18.33
N GLU A 513 13.05 -10.08 18.50
CA GLU A 513 12.67 -9.28 19.67
C GLU A 513 11.25 -8.68 19.57
N GLN A 514 10.45 -9.11 18.59
CA GLN A 514 9.09 -8.61 18.33
C GLN A 514 9.06 -7.10 18.03
N LYS A 515 10.10 -6.59 17.37
CA LYS A 515 10.17 -5.22 16.88
C LYS A 515 10.05 -5.18 15.36
N LEU A 516 9.30 -4.19 14.88
CA LEU A 516 9.20 -3.87 13.47
C LEU A 516 10.52 -3.29 12.97
N GLN A 517 10.98 -3.80 11.82
CA GLN A 517 12.20 -3.40 11.14
C GLN A 517 11.99 -3.43 9.62
N ASN A 518 12.91 -2.80 8.87
CA ASN A 518 12.90 -2.79 7.41
C ASN A 518 11.53 -2.40 6.83
N CYS A 519 10.93 -1.34 7.38
CA CYS A 519 9.64 -0.86 6.92
C CYS A 519 9.78 -0.16 5.58
N GLU A 520 9.05 -0.63 4.58
CA GLU A 520 9.09 -0.12 3.21
C GLU A 520 7.69 0.31 2.76
N ASP A 521 7.61 1.47 2.11
CA ASP A 521 6.38 2.03 1.55
C ASP A 521 6.26 1.69 0.06
N PHE A 522 5.16 1.06 -0.29
CA PHE A 522 4.83 0.66 -1.66
C PHE A 522 3.55 1.36 -2.12
N PRO A 523 3.65 2.38 -2.98
CA PRO A 523 2.47 2.97 -3.62
C PRO A 523 1.81 1.93 -4.53
N TRP A 524 0.60 1.50 -4.20
CA TRP A 524 -0.15 0.52 -4.98
C TRP A 524 -1.22 1.16 -5.88
N LEU A 525 -1.62 2.39 -5.54
CA LEU A 525 -2.56 3.17 -6.35
C LEU A 525 -2.23 4.65 -6.26
N THR A 526 -1.93 5.29 -7.40
CA THR A 526 -1.59 6.72 -7.45
C THR A 526 -2.83 7.63 -7.40
N GLN A 527 -4.02 7.07 -7.63
CA GLN A 527 -5.27 7.81 -7.58
C GLN A 527 -5.85 7.82 -6.16
N LYS A 528 -6.48 8.94 -5.80
CA LYS A 528 -7.26 9.03 -4.55
C LYS A 528 -8.45 8.08 -4.61
N VAL A 529 -8.81 7.53 -3.47
CA VAL A 529 -9.98 6.67 -3.29
C VAL A 529 -10.99 7.34 -2.36
N SER A 530 -12.28 7.09 -2.60
CA SER A 530 -13.35 7.52 -1.71
C SER A 530 -13.59 6.51 -0.57
N THR A 531 -13.41 5.23 -0.86
CA THR A 531 -13.50 4.12 0.09
C THR A 531 -12.60 2.98 -0.37
N VAL A 532 -12.07 2.22 0.59
CA VAL A 532 -11.19 1.07 0.33
C VAL A 532 -11.30 0.04 1.46
N SER A 533 -11.27 -1.23 1.09
CA SER A 533 -11.17 -2.36 2.01
C SER A 533 -10.26 -3.40 1.39
N GLY A 534 -9.46 -4.07 2.22
CA GLY A 534 -8.64 -5.20 1.81
C GLY A 534 -9.01 -6.48 2.55
N ALA A 535 -8.69 -7.63 1.97
CA ALA A 535 -8.75 -8.92 2.63
C ALA A 535 -7.55 -9.80 2.22
N SER A 536 -7.06 -10.61 3.15
CA SER A 536 -5.98 -11.56 2.89
C SER A 536 -6.53 -12.83 2.25
N LEU A 537 -5.94 -13.22 1.12
CA LEU A 537 -6.20 -14.49 0.44
C LEU A 537 -5.28 -15.61 0.95
N GLY A 538 -4.39 -15.31 1.90
CA GLY A 538 -3.31 -16.21 2.31
C GLY A 538 -2.12 -16.17 1.36
N GLU A 539 -1.03 -16.83 1.77
CA GLU A 539 0.20 -16.98 0.96
C GLU A 539 0.81 -15.66 0.46
N GLY A 540 0.67 -14.57 1.23
CA GLY A 540 1.17 -13.26 0.82
C GLY A 540 0.31 -12.57 -0.26
N ARG A 541 -0.87 -13.08 -0.59
CA ARG A 541 -1.79 -12.45 -1.55
C ARG A 541 -2.89 -11.70 -0.82
N VAL A 542 -3.24 -10.53 -1.32
CA VAL A 542 -4.37 -9.73 -0.84
C VAL A 542 -5.24 -9.28 -2.00
N VAL A 543 -6.53 -9.19 -1.73
CA VAL A 543 -7.50 -8.52 -2.60
C VAL A 543 -7.85 -7.17 -2.01
N MET A 544 -7.79 -6.13 -2.83
CA MET A 544 -8.19 -4.78 -2.49
C MET A 544 -9.45 -4.44 -3.29
N ALA A 545 -10.50 -3.98 -2.63
CA ALA A 545 -11.69 -3.43 -3.25
C ALA A 545 -11.83 -1.95 -2.87
N PHE A 546 -12.03 -1.09 -3.85
CA PHE A 546 -12.06 0.37 -3.63
C PHE A 546 -12.96 1.07 -4.63
N ALA A 547 -13.32 2.33 -4.34
CA ALA A 547 -14.01 3.18 -5.29
C ALA A 547 -13.23 4.48 -5.52
N THR A 548 -13.31 4.98 -6.74
CA THR A 548 -12.78 6.29 -7.10
C THR A 548 -13.63 7.41 -6.47
N PRO A 549 -13.19 8.68 -6.52
CA PRO A 549 -14.02 9.81 -6.10
C PRO A 549 -15.30 9.97 -6.93
N SER A 550 -15.36 9.39 -8.13
CA SER A 550 -16.57 9.32 -8.95
C SER A 550 -17.50 8.15 -8.59
N GLY A 551 -17.15 7.36 -7.57
CA GLY A 551 -17.95 6.23 -7.08
C GLY A 551 -17.85 4.97 -7.94
N VAL A 552 -16.89 4.88 -8.87
CA VAL A 552 -16.72 3.68 -9.71
C VAL A 552 -15.92 2.64 -8.91
N PRO A 553 -16.47 1.42 -8.68
CA PRO A 553 -15.79 0.40 -7.90
C PRO A 553 -14.80 -0.41 -8.75
N TYR A 554 -13.64 -0.66 -8.17
CA TYR A 554 -12.55 -1.46 -8.71
C TYR A 554 -12.14 -2.53 -7.69
N TYR A 555 -11.50 -3.58 -8.20
CA TYR A 555 -10.68 -4.47 -7.41
C TYR A 555 -9.26 -4.52 -7.97
N SER A 556 -8.30 -4.86 -7.13
CA SER A 556 -6.92 -5.15 -7.52
C SER A 556 -6.40 -6.27 -6.62
N LEU A 557 -5.57 -7.14 -7.18
CA LEU A 557 -4.79 -8.09 -6.40
C LEU A 557 -3.43 -7.47 -6.12
N VAL A 558 -2.95 -7.64 -4.90
CA VAL A 558 -1.57 -7.34 -4.56
C VAL A 558 -0.95 -8.62 -4.03
N GLY A 559 0.09 -9.07 -4.72
CA GLY A 559 0.89 -10.21 -4.32
C GLY A 559 2.22 -9.73 -3.79
N LEU A 560 2.63 -10.35 -2.71
CA LEU A 560 3.90 -10.14 -2.06
C LEU A 560 4.71 -11.42 -2.38
N SER A 561 5.81 -11.31 -3.15
CA SER A 561 6.53 -12.48 -3.67
C SER A 561 7.78 -12.75 -2.84
N LYS A 562 7.94 -13.97 -2.31
CA LYS A 562 9.09 -14.40 -1.51
C LYS A 562 10.46 -14.02 -2.14
N LYS A 563 11.31 -13.30 -1.39
CA LYS A 563 12.76 -13.16 -1.64
C LYS A 563 13.50 -14.49 -1.67
#